data_AF-A0A5P2B292-F1
#
_entry.id   AF-A0A5P2B292-F1
#
_cell.length_a   1.000
_cell.length_b   1.000
_cell.length_c   1.000
_cell.angle_alpha   90.00
_cell.angle_beta   90.00
_cell.angle_gamma   90.00
#
_symmetry.space_group_name_H-M   'P 1'
#
loop_
_entity.id
_entity.type
_entity.pdbx_description
1 polymer ?
#
loop_
_entity_poly.entity_id
_entity_poly.type
_entity_poly.pdbx_seq_one_letter_code
_entity_poly.pdbx_strand_id
1 'polypeptide(L)'
;MAERTGQIIFTLALVAGLLTGCTETGERTEAGPTTPSSRMTPSGRPTPASEGIPFELYTHCGIDEARIGSTYFEAETPLSDGSGNPPEGWDNPTQRGTMTLKSKTEAVFTDDAGHEVKFRARPGATSFKRICA
;
A
#
# COMPACT_ATOMS: atom_id res chain seq x y z
N MET A 1 18.91 25.59 35.01
CA MET A 1 19.15 26.91 34.37
C MET A 1 19.16 26.68 32.87
N ALA A 2 18.22 27.09 32.02
CA ALA A 2 16.95 27.77 32.15
C ALA A 2 16.05 27.23 31.02
N GLU A 3 14.77 27.03 31.33
CA GLU A 3 13.71 26.65 30.39
C GLU A 3 13.32 27.87 29.56
N ARG A 4 13.00 27.70 28.27
CA ARG A 4 12.38 28.75 27.46
C ARG A 4 11.03 28.28 26.93
N THR A 5 10.07 28.36 27.84
CA THR A 5 8.64 28.39 27.62
C THR A 5 8.27 29.47 26.60
N GLY A 6 7.61 29.07 25.52
CA GLY A 6 7.09 29.96 24.48
C GLY A 6 5.68 29.54 24.11
N GLN A 7 4.77 29.64 25.08
CA GLN A 7 3.35 29.39 24.94
C GLN A 7 2.69 30.63 24.33
N ILE A 8 2.21 30.54 23.09
CA ILE A 8 1.32 31.56 22.51
C ILE A 8 0.08 30.85 21.97
N ILE A 9 -0.97 30.94 22.79
CA ILE A 9 -2.34 30.60 22.47
C ILE A 9 -2.88 31.75 21.61
N PHE A 10 -3.36 31.48 20.40
CA PHE A 10 -4.27 32.39 19.71
C PHE A 10 -5.55 31.65 19.32
N THR A 11 -6.64 32.27 19.75
CA THR A 11 -8.01 31.79 19.84
C THR A 11 -8.74 31.70 18.50
N LEU A 12 -9.63 30.71 18.46
CA LEU A 12 -10.87 30.53 17.68
C LEU A 12 -11.36 31.73 16.84
N ALA A 13 -11.65 31.47 15.57
CA ALA A 13 -12.71 32.16 14.83
C ALA A 13 -13.65 31.11 14.22
N LEU A 14 -14.90 31.13 14.69
CA LEU A 14 -16.00 30.26 14.30
C LEU A 14 -16.77 30.99 13.18
N VAL A 15 -16.86 30.39 11.99
CA VAL A 15 -17.69 30.91 10.89
C VAL A 15 -18.73 29.86 10.54
N ALA A 16 -19.97 30.12 10.94
CA ALA A 16 -21.15 29.38 10.52
C ALA A 16 -21.58 29.89 9.13
N GLY A 17 -21.47 29.06 8.11
CA GLY A 17 -21.95 29.31 6.74
C GLY A 17 -23.28 28.63 6.49
N LEU A 18 -24.27 29.42 6.07
CA LEU A 18 -25.69 29.08 5.91
C LEU A 18 -25.98 28.10 4.76
N LEU A 19 -27.05 27.34 4.95
CA LEU A 19 -27.72 26.44 4.00
C LEU A 19 -28.20 27.20 2.75
N THR A 20 -27.93 26.65 1.57
CA THR A 20 -28.72 26.94 0.35
C THR A 20 -28.88 25.64 -0.42
N GLY A 21 -30.11 25.12 -0.43
CA GLY A 21 -30.50 23.98 -1.24
C GLY A 21 -30.88 24.42 -2.65
N CYS A 22 -30.57 23.60 -3.65
CA CYS A 22 -31.27 23.57 -4.92
C CYS A 22 -31.73 22.14 -5.17
N THR A 23 -33.04 22.02 -5.40
CA THR A 23 -33.78 20.81 -5.72
C THR A 23 -33.61 20.51 -7.19
N GLU A 24 -33.20 19.29 -7.56
CA GLU A 24 -33.43 18.80 -8.92
C GLU A 24 -34.43 17.65 -8.86
N THR A 25 -35.67 18.01 -9.18
CA THR A 25 -36.81 17.13 -9.38
C THR A 25 -36.53 16.21 -10.56
N GLY A 26 -36.28 14.94 -10.27
CA GLY A 26 -36.30 13.85 -11.24
C GLY A 26 -37.41 12.87 -10.92
N GLU A 27 -38.63 13.17 -11.32
CA GLU A 27 -39.72 12.20 -11.36
C GLU A 27 -39.54 11.28 -12.57
N ARG A 28 -39.42 9.97 -12.33
CA ARG A 28 -39.91 8.98 -13.29
C ARG A 28 -40.57 7.81 -12.56
N THR A 29 -41.88 7.93 -12.46
CA THR A 29 -42.85 6.85 -12.23
C THR A 29 -42.65 5.70 -13.23
N GLU A 30 -42.58 4.45 -12.75
CA GLU A 30 -43.53 3.39 -13.15
C GLU A 30 -43.38 2.14 -12.25
N ALA A 31 -44.51 1.46 -12.02
CA ALA A 31 -44.74 0.41 -11.04
C ALA A 31 -44.44 -1.02 -11.57
N GLY A 32 -44.13 -1.96 -10.67
CA GLY A 32 -44.16 -3.40 -10.97
C GLY A 32 -43.64 -4.29 -9.83
N PRO A 33 -44.34 -5.38 -9.42
CA PRO A 33 -44.14 -6.02 -8.12
C PRO A 33 -43.27 -7.31 -8.11
N THR A 34 -42.77 -7.63 -6.91
CA THR A 34 -42.36 -8.96 -6.36
C THR A 34 -41.25 -9.76 -7.05
N THR A 35 -40.03 -9.71 -6.48
CA THR A 35 -39.24 -10.91 -6.13
C THR A 35 -38.14 -10.54 -5.13
N PRO A 36 -38.02 -11.16 -3.94
CA PRO A 36 -36.79 -11.07 -3.17
C PRO A 36 -35.76 -11.97 -3.85
N SER A 37 -35.02 -11.41 -4.81
CA SER A 37 -33.81 -12.05 -5.30
C SER A 37 -32.83 -12.07 -4.15
N SER A 38 -32.60 -13.27 -3.61
CA SER A 38 -31.66 -13.52 -2.52
C SER A 38 -30.29 -13.00 -2.93
N ARG A 39 -29.99 -11.77 -2.52
CA ARG A 39 -28.63 -11.24 -2.54
C ARG A 39 -27.85 -12.10 -1.57
N MET A 40 -27.16 -13.09 -2.11
CA MET A 40 -26.13 -13.82 -1.41
C MET A 40 -25.00 -12.83 -1.18
N THR A 41 -25.15 -12.01 -0.13
CA THR A 41 -24.07 -11.19 0.38
C THR A 41 -23.02 -12.19 0.87
N PRO A 42 -21.80 -12.22 0.33
CA PRO A 42 -20.74 -12.91 1.02
C PRO A 42 -20.57 -12.19 2.35
N SER A 43 -21.10 -12.76 3.43
CA SER A 43 -20.72 -12.47 4.80
C SER A 43 -19.29 -12.97 5.04
N GLY A 44 -18.36 -12.50 4.21
CA GLY A 44 -16.95 -12.50 4.53
C GLY A 44 -16.73 -11.33 5.46
N ARG A 45 -16.43 -11.62 6.72
CA ARG A 45 -15.86 -10.60 7.62
C ARG A 45 -14.68 -9.96 6.87
N PRO A 46 -14.61 -8.63 6.71
CA PRO A 46 -13.45 -8.01 6.11
C PRO A 46 -12.23 -8.41 6.95
N THR A 47 -11.34 -9.19 6.36
CA THR A 47 -10.00 -9.37 6.93
C THR A 47 -9.40 -7.99 7.06
N PRO A 48 -8.87 -7.61 8.24
CA PRO A 48 -8.24 -6.30 8.38
C PRO A 48 -7.18 -6.20 7.29
N ALA A 49 -7.28 -5.15 6.47
CA ALA A 49 -6.27 -4.87 5.47
C ALA A 49 -4.94 -4.75 6.21
N SER A 50 -3.98 -5.60 5.85
CA SER A 50 -2.61 -5.49 6.34
C SER A 50 -2.10 -4.08 6.06
N GLU A 51 -1.61 -3.41 7.10
CA GLU A 51 -1.06 -2.06 7.00
C GLU A 51 0.13 -2.05 6.02
N GLY A 52 0.16 -1.04 5.16
CA GLY A 52 1.27 -0.80 4.25
C GLY A 52 2.43 -0.13 4.98
N ILE A 53 3.65 -0.61 4.75
CA ILE A 53 4.87 -0.11 5.37
C ILE A 53 5.65 0.68 4.31
N PRO A 54 6.01 1.95 4.54
CA PRO A 54 6.95 2.65 3.67
C PRO A 54 8.24 1.85 3.52
N PHE A 55 8.69 1.64 2.28
CA PHE A 55 9.78 0.72 1.97
C PHE A 55 10.70 1.27 0.89
N GLU A 56 12.00 1.14 1.10
CA GLU A 56 13.03 1.37 0.09
C GLU A 56 13.48 0.02 -0.45
N LEU A 57 12.95 -0.39 -1.60
CA LEU A 57 13.28 -1.65 -2.23
C LEU A 57 14.65 -1.52 -2.92
N TYR A 58 15.59 -2.40 -2.60
CA TYR A 58 16.89 -2.45 -3.29
C TYR A 58 16.72 -3.00 -4.71
N THR A 59 17.18 -2.25 -5.69
CA THR A 59 16.99 -2.50 -7.13
C THR A 59 18.30 -2.55 -7.89
N HIS A 60 19.40 -2.07 -7.31
CA HIS A 60 20.69 -1.85 -7.99
C HIS A 60 21.15 -3.00 -8.89
N CYS A 61 21.01 -4.25 -8.44
CA CYS A 61 21.45 -5.46 -9.14
C CYS A 61 20.28 -6.32 -9.62
N GLY A 62 19.14 -5.69 -9.85
CA GLY A 62 17.85 -6.36 -9.98
C GLY A 62 17.15 -6.55 -8.63
N ILE A 63 15.96 -7.14 -8.69
CA ILE A 63 15.05 -7.35 -7.58
C ILE A 63 14.90 -8.85 -7.37
N ASP A 64 15.78 -9.40 -6.53
CA ASP A 64 15.78 -10.81 -6.16
C ASP A 64 15.14 -11.03 -4.78
N GLU A 65 15.44 -10.15 -3.81
CA GLU A 65 15.11 -10.36 -2.41
C GLU A 65 14.81 -9.06 -1.67
N ALA A 66 14.02 -9.17 -0.61
CA ALA A 66 13.74 -8.08 0.33
C ALA A 66 13.79 -8.59 1.76
N ARG A 67 14.27 -7.76 2.68
CA ARG A 67 14.20 -8.04 4.12
C ARG A 67 13.13 -7.15 4.75
N ILE A 68 12.13 -7.79 5.35
CA ILE A 68 11.02 -7.10 6.01
C ILE A 68 11.06 -7.49 7.49
N GLY A 69 11.44 -6.53 8.34
CA GLY A 69 11.78 -6.82 9.73
C GLY A 69 12.97 -7.78 9.83
N SER A 70 12.78 -8.94 10.47
CA SER A 70 13.80 -9.99 10.58
C SER A 70 13.68 -11.07 9.50
N THR A 71 12.64 -11.07 8.68
CA THR A 71 12.35 -12.13 7.71
C THR A 71 12.89 -11.77 6.34
N TYR A 72 13.56 -12.73 5.71
CA TYR A 72 14.00 -12.62 4.32
C TYR A 72 12.92 -13.17 3.40
N PHE A 73 12.60 -12.40 2.37
CA PHE A 73 11.68 -12.78 1.32
C PHE A 73 12.40 -12.75 -0.03
N GLU A 74 11.96 -13.62 -0.93
CA GLU A 74 12.40 -13.72 -2.31
C GLU A 74 11.28 -13.29 -3.24
N ALA A 75 11.62 -12.56 -4.29
CA ALA A 75 10.68 -12.22 -5.35
C ALA A 75 10.18 -13.51 -6.02
N GLU A 76 8.86 -13.66 -6.16
CA GLU A 76 8.29 -14.81 -6.88
C GLU A 76 8.80 -14.86 -8.33
N THR A 77 9.00 -13.69 -8.92
CA THR A 77 9.65 -13.50 -10.22
C THR A 77 10.76 -12.48 -10.05
N PRO A 78 12.04 -12.90 -10.02
CA PRO A 78 13.18 -12.00 -10.05
C PRO A 78 13.15 -11.06 -11.26
N LEU A 79 13.49 -9.79 -11.05
CA LEU A 79 13.48 -8.76 -12.10
C LEU A 79 14.88 -8.19 -12.33
N SER A 80 15.34 -8.13 -13.59
CA SER A 80 16.61 -7.52 -13.98
C SER A 80 16.58 -7.16 -15.47
N ASP A 81 17.42 -6.21 -15.87
CA ASP A 81 17.73 -5.94 -17.29
C ASP A 81 18.65 -7.00 -17.93
N GLY A 82 19.16 -7.96 -17.14
CA GLY A 82 20.10 -8.99 -17.58
C GLY A 82 21.58 -8.60 -17.54
N SER A 83 21.91 -7.36 -17.15
CA SER A 83 23.28 -6.84 -17.03
C SER A 83 23.65 -6.44 -15.60
N GLY A 84 22.87 -6.90 -14.62
CA GLY A 84 23.06 -6.55 -13.22
C GLY A 84 22.55 -5.14 -12.88
N ASN A 85 21.53 -4.65 -13.59
CA ASN A 85 20.78 -3.44 -13.23
C ASN A 85 19.29 -3.80 -13.04
N PRO A 86 18.50 -2.90 -12.43
CA PRO A 86 17.07 -3.06 -12.46
C PRO A 86 16.50 -2.90 -13.88
N PRO A 87 15.28 -3.41 -14.13
CA PRO A 87 14.59 -3.16 -15.39
C PRO A 87 14.39 -1.66 -15.66
N GLU A 88 14.13 -1.31 -16.92
CA GLU A 88 13.71 0.05 -17.27
C GLU A 88 12.48 0.50 -16.46
N GLY A 89 12.47 1.77 -16.07
CA GLY A 89 11.40 2.38 -15.26
C GLY A 89 11.63 2.33 -13.75
N TRP A 90 12.61 1.55 -13.27
CA TRP A 90 12.96 1.46 -11.86
C TRP A 90 14.09 2.42 -11.49
N ASP A 91 13.99 3.03 -10.31
CA ASP A 91 15.08 3.79 -9.71
C ASP A 91 16.27 2.87 -9.37
N ASN A 92 17.47 3.45 -9.28
CA ASN A 92 18.72 2.77 -8.95
C ASN A 92 19.55 3.65 -8.00
N PRO A 93 19.93 3.19 -6.78
CA PRO A 93 19.98 1.80 -6.33
C PRO A 93 18.75 1.29 -5.59
N THR A 94 17.76 2.16 -5.37
CA THR A 94 16.56 1.81 -4.59
C THR A 94 15.32 2.47 -5.16
N GLN A 95 14.19 1.76 -5.14
CA GLN A 95 12.86 2.27 -5.43
C GLN A 95 12.09 2.53 -4.15
N ARG A 96 11.56 3.75 -3.99
CA ARG A 96 10.63 4.06 -2.90
C ARG A 96 9.24 3.56 -3.23
N GLY A 97 8.59 2.93 -2.26
CA GLY A 97 7.21 2.49 -2.37
C GLY A 97 6.64 2.02 -1.04
N THR A 98 5.67 1.12 -1.11
CA THR A 98 4.97 0.55 0.04
C THR A 98 5.05 -0.97 -0.01
N MET A 99 5.52 -1.58 1.07
CA MET A 99 5.49 -3.02 1.27
C MET A 99 4.26 -3.40 2.11
N THR A 100 3.42 -4.28 1.58
CA THR A 100 2.23 -4.79 2.27
C THR A 100 2.38 -6.27 2.59
N LEU A 101 2.40 -6.63 3.88
CA LEU A 101 2.43 -8.03 4.32
C LEU A 101 1.04 -8.67 4.22
N LYS A 102 0.79 -9.45 3.17
CA LYS A 102 -0.50 -10.15 2.98
C LYS A 102 -0.68 -11.28 3.98
N SER A 103 0.42 -11.91 4.40
CA SER A 103 0.47 -12.94 5.43
C SER A 103 1.86 -13.00 6.05
N LYS A 104 2.13 -13.98 6.93
CA LYS A 104 3.49 -14.19 7.47
C LYS A 104 4.51 -14.62 6.41
N THR A 105 4.03 -15.11 5.26
CA THR A 105 4.87 -15.69 4.21
C THR A 105 4.72 -14.99 2.87
N GLU A 106 3.88 -13.96 2.77
CA GLU A 106 3.59 -13.21 1.55
C GLU A 106 3.69 -11.72 1.78
N ALA A 107 4.42 -11.05 0.90
CA ALA A 107 4.49 -9.59 0.85
C ALA A 107 4.33 -9.10 -0.58
N VAL A 108 3.83 -7.89 -0.75
CA VAL A 108 3.72 -7.23 -2.05
C VAL A 108 4.27 -5.82 -1.92
N PHE A 109 5.24 -5.49 -2.76
CA PHE A 109 5.71 -4.11 -2.95
C PHE A 109 4.90 -3.44 -4.06
N THR A 110 4.51 -2.19 -3.86
CA THR A 110 3.90 -1.33 -4.87
C THR A 110 4.42 0.11 -4.78
N ASP A 111 4.44 0.84 -5.87
CA ASP A 111 4.75 2.28 -5.91
C ASP A 111 3.79 3.10 -6.79
N ASP A 112 3.98 4.41 -6.81
CA ASP A 112 3.15 5.35 -7.58
C ASP A 112 3.38 5.27 -9.09
N ALA A 113 4.48 4.64 -9.53
CA ALA A 113 4.75 4.36 -10.95
C ALA A 113 3.97 3.14 -11.46
N GLY A 114 3.29 2.41 -10.56
CA GLY A 114 2.49 1.24 -10.89
C GLY A 114 3.29 -0.06 -10.90
N HIS A 115 4.50 -0.06 -10.35
CA HIS A 115 5.24 -1.31 -10.17
C HIS A 115 4.59 -2.19 -9.12
N GLU A 116 4.64 -3.50 -9.32
CA GLU A 116 4.23 -4.50 -8.33
C GLU A 116 5.26 -5.63 -8.29
N VAL A 117 5.72 -6.00 -7.09
CA VAL A 117 6.59 -7.18 -6.90
C VAL A 117 6.05 -8.02 -5.75
N LYS A 118 5.81 -9.30 -6.04
CA LYS A 118 5.34 -10.29 -5.07
C LYS A 118 6.51 -11.02 -4.47
N PHE A 119 6.46 -11.21 -3.16
CA PHE A 119 7.53 -11.79 -2.37
C PHE A 119 7.03 -12.95 -1.52
N ARG A 120 7.84 -14.00 -1.43
CA ARG A 120 7.63 -15.17 -0.56
C ARG A 120 8.70 -15.26 0.50
N ALA A 121 8.30 -15.49 1.75
CA ALA A 121 9.26 -15.70 2.82
C ALA A 121 10.14 -16.92 2.51
N ARG A 122 11.44 -16.82 2.78
CA ARG A 122 12.40 -17.92 2.69
C ARG A 122 12.56 -18.55 4.09
N PRO A 123 11.94 -19.71 4.37
CA PRO A 123 12.01 -20.31 5.70
C PRO A 123 13.46 -20.65 6.09
N GLY A 124 13.85 -20.27 7.30
CA GLY A 124 15.19 -20.55 7.83
C GLY A 124 16.32 -19.67 7.26
N ALA A 125 16.02 -18.72 6.37
CA ALA A 125 17.04 -17.81 5.87
C ALA A 125 17.51 -16.83 6.95
N THR A 126 18.84 -16.72 7.10
CA THR A 126 19.50 -15.77 8.00
C THR A 126 20.22 -14.64 7.27
N SER A 127 20.35 -14.75 5.95
CA SER A 127 21.00 -13.79 5.06
C SER A 127 20.34 -13.77 3.67
N PHE A 128 20.62 -12.71 2.91
CA PHE A 128 20.40 -12.68 1.47
C PHE A 128 21.18 -13.82 0.78
N LYS A 129 20.67 -14.32 -0.34
CA LYS A 129 21.32 -15.27 -1.24
C LYS A 129 22.56 -14.63 -1.88
N ARG A 130 22.39 -13.43 -2.42
CA ARG A 130 23.42 -12.66 -3.14
C ARG A 130 22.93 -11.21 -3.27
N ILE A 131 23.84 -10.24 -3.15
CA ILE A 131 23.48 -8.82 -3.34
C ILE A 131 23.64 -8.42 -4.82
N CYS A 132 24.74 -8.84 -5.44
CA CYS A 132 25.00 -8.71 -6.86
C CYS A 132 25.68 -10.01 -7.32
N ALA A 133 25.56 -10.34 -8.61
CA ALA A 133 26.10 -11.55 -9.21
C ALA A 133 27.05 -11.21 -10.35
#